data_AF-A0A5D0QXX6-F1
#
_entry.id   AF-A0A5D0QXX6-F1
#
_cell.length_a   1.000
_cell.length_b   1.000
_cell.length_c   1.000
_cell.angle_alpha   90.00
_cell.angle_beta   90.00
_cell.angle_gamma   90.00
#
_symmetry.space_group_name_H-M   'P 1'
#
loop_
_entity.id
_entity.type
_entity.pdbx_description
1 polymer ?
#
loop_
_entity_poly.entity_id
_entity_poly.type
_entity_poly.pdbx_seq_one_letter_code
_entity_poly.pdbx_strand_id
1 'polypeptide(L)'
;MEKSNKWEDEISVKVQKGIDFLLKLSKKQRNKLLMLLKEVQAIQKSDLTTEQKTKEIKNTLWTKRSVSGKLLMGAFLGTITGLIIFGTGGIGIAGLGGAIGVWGWFAGTAGGVLVSSIIQNFEKKKN
;
A
#
# COMPACT_ATOMS: atom_id res chain seq x y z
N MET A 1 23.54 15.14 -7.96
CA MET A 1 23.14 14.64 -6.63
C MET A 1 21.70 15.03 -6.23
N GLU A 2 20.93 15.74 -7.07
CA GLU A 2 19.61 16.28 -6.68
C GLU A 2 18.42 15.30 -6.80
N LYS A 3 18.53 14.24 -7.63
CA LYS A 3 17.44 13.28 -7.84
C LYS A 3 17.21 12.31 -6.67
N SER A 4 18.20 12.10 -5.80
CA SER A 4 18.10 11.16 -4.67
C SER A 4 17.15 11.68 -3.58
N ASN A 5 17.29 12.96 -3.21
CA ASN A 5 16.51 13.57 -2.14
C ASN A 5 15.01 13.62 -2.47
N LYS A 6 14.66 13.89 -3.73
CA LYS A 6 13.25 14.01 -4.16
C LYS A 6 12.49 12.68 -4.07
N TRP A 7 13.16 11.57 -4.36
CA TRP A 7 12.54 10.24 -4.30
C TRP A 7 12.32 9.77 -2.85
N GLU A 8 13.28 10.06 -1.96
CA GLU A 8 13.18 9.77 -0.53
C GLU A 8 12.06 10.59 0.13
N ASP A 9 11.94 11.88 -0.19
CA ASP A 9 10.86 12.75 0.28
C ASP A 9 9.47 12.26 -0.19
N GLU A 10 9.35 11.85 -1.46
CA GLU A 10 8.08 11.32 -1.97
C GLU A 10 7.66 10.02 -1.28
N ILE A 11 8.60 9.12 -1.00
CA ILE A 11 8.32 7.87 -0.27
C ILE A 11 7.95 8.21 1.18
N SER A 12 8.67 9.11 1.84
CA SER A 12 8.38 9.55 3.20
C SER A 12 6.95 10.11 3.34
N VAL A 13 6.52 10.97 2.41
CA VAL A 13 5.15 11.50 2.38
C VAL A 13 4.11 10.39 2.19
N LYS A 14 4.37 9.43 1.29
CA LYS A 14 3.47 8.28 1.06
C LYS A 14 3.39 7.37 2.29
N VAL A 15 4.51 7.15 2.99
CA VAL A 15 4.57 6.39 4.25
C VAL A 15 3.75 7.10 5.32
N GLN A 16 3.96 8.42 5.51
CA GLN A 16 3.25 9.19 6.52
C GLN A 16 1.73 9.18 6.28
N LYS A 17 1.28 9.32 5.03
CA LYS A 17 -0.15 9.24 4.69
C LYS A 17 -0.75 7.85 4.94
N GLY A 18 0.02 6.80 4.66
CA GLY A 18 -0.36 5.42 5.01
C GLY A 18 -0.52 5.23 6.52
N ILE A 19 0.39 5.80 7.31
CA ILE A 19 0.32 5.79 8.78
C ILE A 19 -0.89 6.61 9.28
N ASP A 20 -1.09 7.82 8.77
CA ASP A 20 -2.21 8.68 9.14
C ASP A 20 -3.55 8.00 8.85
N PHE A 21 -3.66 7.30 7.71
CA PHE A 21 -4.82 6.49 7.40
C PHE A 21 -5.04 5.40 8.46
N LEU A 22 -3.99 4.62 8.78
CA LEU A 22 -4.05 3.59 9.81
C LEU A 22 -4.46 4.15 11.19
N LEU A 23 -4.00 5.36 11.54
CA LEU A 23 -4.33 6.03 12.79
C LEU A 23 -5.79 6.49 12.85
N LYS A 24 -6.40 6.86 11.73
CA LYS A 24 -7.82 7.22 11.64
C LYS A 24 -8.77 6.02 11.72
N LEU A 25 -8.28 4.81 11.47
CA LEU A 25 -9.08 3.58 11.58
C LEU A 25 -9.32 3.17 13.03
N SER A 26 -10.46 2.52 13.28
CA SER A 26 -10.72 1.82 14.54
C SER A 26 -9.65 0.74 14.79
N LYS A 27 -9.38 0.42 16.07
CA LYS A 27 -8.39 -0.60 16.47
C LYS A 27 -8.58 -1.93 15.72
N LYS A 28 -9.84 -2.36 15.53
CA LYS A 28 -10.19 -3.59 14.79
C LYS A 28 -9.84 -3.50 13.30
N GLN A 29 -10.18 -2.39 12.63
CA GLN A 29 -9.88 -2.18 11.21
C GLN A 29 -8.37 -2.03 10.98
N ARG A 30 -7.70 -1.27 11.83
CA ARG A 30 -6.25 -1.09 11.84
C ARG A 30 -5.50 -2.41 11.97
N ASN A 31 -5.86 -3.25 12.94
CA ASN A 31 -5.23 -4.56 13.12
C ASN A 31 -5.44 -5.46 11.89
N LYS A 32 -6.65 -5.45 11.29
CA LYS A 32 -6.92 -6.19 10.05
C LYS A 32 -6.06 -5.69 8.88
N LEU A 33 -5.91 -4.37 8.74
CA LEU A 33 -5.13 -3.79 7.66
C LEU A 33 -3.63 -4.05 7.85
N LEU A 34 -3.12 -3.97 9.08
CA LEU A 34 -1.74 -4.34 9.40
C LEU A 34 -1.45 -5.82 9.11
N MET A 35 -2.39 -6.72 9.43
CA MET A 35 -2.27 -8.15 9.11
C MET A 35 -2.15 -8.34 7.59
N LEU A 36 -2.99 -7.66 6.80
CA LEU A 36 -2.90 -7.68 5.33
C LEU A 36 -1.57 -7.14 4.80
N LEU A 37 -1.06 -6.04 5.36
CA LEU A 37 0.24 -5.49 4.97
C LEU A 37 1.37 -6.49 5.24
N LYS A 38 1.32 -7.22 6.36
CA LYS A 38 2.28 -8.29 6.67
C LYS A 38 2.19 -9.47 5.71
N GLU A 39 0.97 -9.88 5.33
CA GLU A 39 0.78 -10.92 4.31
C GLU A 39 1.35 -10.48 2.96
N VAL A 40 1.14 -9.23 2.55
CA VAL A 40 1.75 -8.67 1.35
C VAL A 40 3.27 -8.65 1.45
N GLN A 41 3.82 -8.25 2.60
CA GLN A 41 5.27 -8.28 2.83
C GLN A 41 5.84 -9.70 2.73
N ALA A 42 5.12 -10.71 3.23
CA ALA A 42 5.51 -12.11 3.10
C ALA A 42 5.52 -12.55 1.62
N ILE A 43 4.52 -12.15 0.83
CA ILE A 43 4.47 -12.41 -0.62
C ILE A 43 5.61 -11.68 -1.35
N GLN A 44 5.94 -10.44 -0.98
CA GLN A 44 7.04 -9.68 -1.58
C GLN A 44 8.41 -10.35 -1.34
N LYS A 45 8.59 -10.95 -0.17
CA LYS A 45 9.81 -11.65 0.25
C LYS A 45 9.92 -13.10 -0.23
N SER A 46 8.87 -13.66 -0.83
CA SER A 46 8.91 -15.03 -1.31
C SER A 46 9.71 -15.17 -2.62
N ASP A 47 10.05 -16.40 -2.98
CA ASP A 47 10.77 -16.74 -4.22
C ASP A 47 9.87 -16.76 -5.47
N LEU A 48 8.61 -16.28 -5.34
CA LEU A 48 7.67 -16.19 -6.44
C LEU A 48 8.14 -15.19 -7.52
N THR A 49 7.76 -15.44 -8.77
CA THR A 49 8.00 -14.46 -9.84
C THR A 49 7.15 -13.20 -9.65
N THR A 50 7.52 -12.09 -10.26
CA THR A 50 6.77 -10.83 -10.15
C THR A 50 5.29 -10.98 -10.56
N GLU A 51 5.01 -11.79 -11.57
CA GLU A 51 3.63 -12.09 -12.00
C GLU A 51 2.87 -12.89 -10.94
N GLN A 52 3.51 -13.91 -10.36
CA GLN A 52 2.91 -14.69 -9.28
C GLN A 52 2.68 -13.84 -8.02
N LYS A 53 3.65 -13.00 -7.63
CA LYS A 53 3.51 -12.03 -6.55
C LYS A 53 2.34 -11.08 -6.79
N THR A 54 2.23 -10.55 -8.01
CA THR A 54 1.12 -9.68 -8.42
C THR A 54 -0.23 -10.37 -8.23
N LYS A 55 -0.35 -11.62 -8.67
CA LYS A 55 -1.56 -12.43 -8.55
C LYS A 55 -1.91 -12.72 -7.09
N GLU A 56 -0.93 -13.12 -6.29
CA GLU A 56 -1.13 -13.41 -4.87
C GLU A 56 -1.48 -12.15 -4.06
N ILE A 57 -0.81 -11.02 -4.32
CA ILE A 57 -1.14 -9.74 -3.68
C ILE A 57 -2.57 -9.32 -4.03
N LYS A 58 -2.96 -9.40 -5.31
CA LYS A 58 -4.34 -9.12 -5.73
C LYS A 58 -5.33 -10.04 -5.02
N ASN A 59 -5.00 -11.33 -4.87
CA ASN A 59 -5.88 -12.28 -4.20
C ASN A 59 -6.07 -11.97 -2.72
N THR A 60 -4.99 -11.65 -2.04
CA THR A 60 -4.96 -11.31 -0.60
C THR A 60 -5.67 -9.98 -0.31
N LEU A 61 -5.42 -8.95 -1.13
CA LEU A 61 -5.95 -7.61 -0.90
C LEU A 61 -7.35 -7.39 -1.47
N TRP A 62 -7.75 -8.11 -2.51
CA TRP A 62 -9.00 -7.85 -3.23
C TRP A 62 -9.87 -9.09 -3.43
N THR A 63 -9.38 -10.12 -4.12
CA THR A 63 -10.21 -11.23 -4.61
C THR A 63 -10.91 -11.99 -3.48
N LYS A 64 -10.18 -12.32 -2.40
CA LYS A 64 -10.68 -13.15 -1.30
C LYS A 64 -11.44 -12.36 -0.21
N ARG A 65 -11.69 -11.06 -0.41
CA ARG A 65 -12.30 -10.19 0.60
C ARG A 65 -13.80 -9.99 0.41
N SER A 66 -14.52 -9.91 1.54
CA SER A 66 -15.92 -9.49 1.59
C SER A 66 -16.07 -8.03 1.16
N VAL A 67 -17.30 -7.61 0.83
CA VAL A 67 -17.61 -6.24 0.34
C VAL A 67 -17.04 -5.16 1.27
N SER A 68 -17.22 -5.29 2.58
CA SER A 68 -16.68 -4.33 3.56
C SER A 68 -15.15 -4.36 3.63
N GLY A 69 -14.52 -5.51 3.39
CA GLY A 69 -13.07 -5.63 3.30
C GLY A 69 -12.51 -4.98 2.04
N LYS A 70 -13.19 -5.15 0.91
CA LYS A 70 -12.87 -4.47 -0.36
C LYS A 70 -13.03 -2.96 -0.24
N LEU A 71 -14.03 -2.47 0.50
CA LEU A 71 -14.21 -1.04 0.74
C LEU A 71 -13.06 -0.45 1.58
N LEU A 72 -12.67 -1.13 2.66
CA LEU A 72 -11.53 -0.71 3.48
C LEU A 72 -10.23 -0.70 2.67
N MET A 73 -9.99 -1.76 1.90
CA MET A 73 -8.81 -1.86 1.04
C MET A 73 -8.86 -0.85 -0.10
N GLY A 74 -10.03 -0.62 -0.70
CA GLY A 74 -10.23 0.39 -1.73
C GLY A 74 -9.97 1.80 -1.22
N ALA A 75 -10.36 2.12 0.01
CA ALA A 75 -10.04 3.40 0.64
C ALA A 75 -8.54 3.55 0.94
N PHE A 76 -7.88 2.49 1.42
CA PHE A 76 -6.44 2.49 1.66
C PHE A 76 -5.65 2.62 0.36
N LEU A 77 -5.98 1.80 -0.64
CA LEU A 77 -5.39 1.83 -1.98
C LEU A 77 -5.70 3.16 -2.66
N GLY A 78 -6.91 3.70 -2.52
CA GLY A 78 -7.27 5.02 -3.04
C GLY A 78 -6.42 6.13 -2.41
N THR A 79 -6.13 6.02 -1.11
CA THR A 79 -5.24 6.98 -0.42
C THR A 79 -3.82 6.89 -0.96
N ILE A 80 -3.25 5.69 -1.10
CA ILE A 80 -1.86 5.51 -1.57
C ILE A 80 -1.74 5.76 -3.07
N THR A 81 -2.59 5.12 -3.88
CA THR A 81 -2.59 5.21 -5.34
C THR A 81 -3.02 6.60 -5.82
N GLY A 82 -3.94 7.27 -5.12
CA GLY A 82 -4.28 8.67 -5.39
C GLY A 82 -3.05 9.58 -5.28
N LEU A 83 -2.19 9.35 -4.28
CA LEU A 83 -0.90 10.03 -4.13
C LEU A 83 0.14 9.63 -5.18
N ILE A 84 0.10 8.40 -5.69
CA ILE A 84 1.02 7.94 -6.75
C ILE A 84 0.67 8.57 -8.11
N ILE A 85 -0.61 8.71 -8.43
CA ILE A 85 -1.06 9.19 -9.74
C ILE A 85 -1.16 10.73 -9.77
N PHE A 86 -1.60 11.36 -8.68
CA PHE A 86 -1.88 12.81 -8.65
C PHE A 86 -0.89 13.62 -7.82
N GLY A 87 0.14 12.98 -7.22
CA GLY A 87 1.02 13.63 -6.27
C GLY A 87 0.27 14.13 -5.03
N THR A 88 0.81 15.14 -4.36
CA THR A 88 0.19 15.77 -3.17
C THR A 88 -0.95 16.75 -3.51
N GLY A 89 -1.30 16.92 -4.80
CA GLY A 89 -2.03 18.10 -5.29
C GLY A 89 -3.48 17.93 -5.76
N GLY A 90 -4.09 16.73 -5.75
CA GLY A 90 -5.46 16.61 -6.24
C GLY A 90 -6.20 15.32 -5.91
N ILE A 91 -7.44 15.44 -5.45
CA ILE A 91 -8.40 14.34 -5.28
C ILE A 91 -8.94 14.01 -6.67
N GLY A 92 -8.26 13.13 -7.39
CA GLY A 92 -8.69 12.64 -8.70
C GLY A 92 -9.07 11.17 -8.62
N ILE A 93 -10.27 10.83 -9.08
CA ILE A 93 -10.62 9.44 -9.39
C ILE A 93 -9.92 9.12 -10.71
N ALA A 94 -8.65 8.69 -10.66
CA ALA A 94 -7.96 8.20 -11.86
C ALA A 94 -8.69 6.97 -12.36
N GLY A 95 -9.21 7.06 -13.59
CA GLY A 95 -9.78 5.94 -14.32
C GLY A 95 -8.82 4.75 -14.31
N LEU A 96 -9.21 3.71 -13.57
CA LEU A 96 -8.52 2.43 -13.48
C LEU A 96 -8.64 1.67 -14.81
N GLY A 97 -7.93 2.12 -15.85
CA GLY A 97 -7.54 1.23 -16.95
C GLY A 97 -6.49 0.18 -16.51
N GLY A 98 -5.85 0.41 -15.35
CA GLY A 98 -4.67 -0.35 -14.88
C GLY A 98 -4.92 -1.19 -13.63
N ALA A 99 -5.95 -2.04 -13.61
CA ALA A 99 -6.09 -3.03 -12.53
C ALA A 99 -4.86 -3.94 -12.39
N ILE A 100 -4.00 -4.06 -13.41
CA ILE A 100 -2.71 -4.76 -13.34
C ILE A 100 -1.60 -3.87 -12.75
N GLY A 101 -1.64 -2.56 -12.99
CA GLY A 101 -0.58 -1.61 -12.60
C GLY A 101 -0.44 -1.41 -11.09
N VAL A 102 -1.55 -1.36 -10.34
CA VAL A 102 -1.49 -1.19 -8.87
C VAL A 102 -0.91 -2.43 -8.19
N TRP A 103 -1.38 -3.62 -8.57
CA TRP A 103 -0.87 -4.86 -7.97
C TRP A 103 0.58 -5.14 -8.38
N GLY A 104 0.94 -4.85 -9.64
CA GLY A 104 2.32 -4.94 -10.11
C GLY A 104 3.25 -3.98 -9.39
N TRP A 105 2.78 -2.76 -9.10
CA TRP A 105 3.53 -1.79 -8.31
C TRP A 105 3.74 -2.28 -6.86
N PHE A 106 2.72 -2.87 -6.24
CA PHE A 106 2.85 -3.52 -4.94
C PHE A 106 3.80 -4.73 -4.98
N ALA A 107 3.84 -5.50 -6.06
CA ALA A 107 4.78 -6.61 -6.22
C ALA A 107 6.23 -6.14 -6.44
N GLY A 108 6.42 -4.91 -6.93
CA GLY A 108 7.73 -4.32 -7.18
C GLY A 108 8.40 -3.70 -5.95
N THR A 109 9.67 -3.31 -6.13
CA THR A 109 10.53 -2.78 -5.05
C THR A 109 9.96 -1.55 -4.36
N ALA A 110 9.39 -0.59 -5.11
CA ALA A 110 8.82 0.62 -4.53
C ALA A 110 7.63 0.33 -3.60
N GLY A 111 6.73 -0.58 -4.00
CA GLY A 111 5.64 -1.06 -3.16
C GLY A 111 6.14 -1.85 -1.94
N GLY A 112 7.20 -2.64 -2.11
CA GLY A 112 7.88 -3.36 -1.02
C GLY A 112 8.47 -2.44 0.06
N VAL A 113 9.16 -1.38 -0.37
CA VAL A 113 9.72 -0.36 0.53
C VAL A 113 8.61 0.38 1.25
N LEU A 114 7.54 0.77 0.55
CA LEU A 114 6.39 1.46 1.16
C LEU A 114 5.71 0.57 2.22
N VAL A 115 5.35 -0.67 1.88
CA VAL A 115 4.68 -1.61 2.79
C VAL A 115 5.55 -1.86 4.02
N SER A 116 6.83 -2.15 3.84
CA SER A 116 7.77 -2.39 4.94
C SER A 116 7.92 -1.15 5.82
N SER A 117 8.01 0.04 5.23
CA SER A 117 8.13 1.29 5.97
C SER A 117 6.87 1.62 6.76
N ILE A 118 5.68 1.43 6.19
CA ILE A 118 4.41 1.61 6.91
C ILE A 118 4.34 0.66 8.11
N ILE A 119 4.63 -0.63 7.91
CA ILE A 119 4.61 -1.62 9.01
C ILE A 119 5.58 -1.21 10.11
N GLN A 120 6.85 -0.96 9.78
CA GLN A 120 7.89 -0.63 10.75
C GLN A 120 7.59 0.66 11.52
N ASN A 121 7.20 1.73 10.82
CA ASN A 121 6.91 3.01 11.47
C ASN A 121 5.65 2.93 12.32
N PHE A 122 4.64 2.18 11.87
CA PHE A 122 3.43 1.99 12.65
C PHE A 122 3.69 1.18 13.93
N GLU A 123 4.49 0.12 13.85
CA GLU A 123 4.87 -0.68 15.02
C GLU A 123 5.76 0.11 15.99
N LYS A 124 6.71 0.90 15.48
CA LYS A 124 7.56 1.77 16.31
C LYS A 124 6.78 2.86 17.03
N LYS A 125 5.74 3.44 16.43
CA LYS A 125 4.86 4.45 17.07
C LYS A 125 3.91 3.86 18.14
N LYS A 126 3.85 2.54 18.27
CA LYS A 126 2.95 1.84 19.21
C LYS A 126 3.66 1.41 20.50
N ASN A 127 4.99 1.48 20.54
CA ASN A 127 5.82 1.51 21.75
C ASN A 127 6.07 2.95 22.18
#